data_AF-A0AAJ5WQ03-F1
#
_entry.id   AF-A0AAJ5WQ03-F1
#
_cell.length_a   1.000
_cell.length_b   1.000
_cell.length_c   1.000
_cell.angle_alpha   90.00
_cell.angle_beta   90.00
_cell.angle_gamma   90.00
#
_symmetry.space_group_name_H-M   'P 1'
#
loop_
_entity.id
_entity.type
_entity.pdbx_description
1 polymer ?
#
loop_
_entity_poly.entity_id
_entity_poly.type
_entity_poly.pdbx_seq_one_letter_code
_entity_poly.pdbx_strand_id
1 'polypeptide(L)'
;MAVKARFSPKGGSAADFTNIAGYRISTFFHPSNGFNDNFFIYIHELISAENDLSSLRLSSPVTGRIEGTLTISDDAGERDYTFNNINLLTVQTFLTHEQKTRLLTFQYRAEITNNGKYCTLKHKAGPQDPAKVTSKMGKSYSYRIGGNPEALLFFGSRLTRESVEIFRMGALRNNNNSFLEMVMAMDQQIHNGKVISQTIFVKGLSFPLNTVNLQGLLVDESYGSFLSFNVSSLDTIAMTNAADYAELAKINFSTFTPDQYLAHAQTPHGIRRMNQDSSVETATIVLKKDEELDKSPLLV
;
A
#
# COMPACT_ATOMS: atom_id res chain seq x y z
N MET A 1 14.96 0.00 12.19
CA MET A 1 14.41 1.07 13.06
C MET A 1 13.05 0.62 13.57
N ALA A 2 12.66 0.90 14.82
CA ALA A 2 11.39 0.39 15.34
C ALA A 2 10.24 1.29 14.85
N VAL A 3 9.25 0.67 14.19
CA VAL A 3 7.99 1.31 13.81
C VAL A 3 7.01 1.15 14.96
N LYS A 4 6.25 2.22 15.22
CA LYS A 4 5.19 2.29 16.22
C LYS A 4 3.91 2.73 15.53
N ALA A 5 2.78 2.31 16.08
CA ALA A 5 1.48 2.80 15.66
C ALA A 5 0.65 3.20 16.89
N ARG A 6 -0.25 4.17 16.71
CA ARG A 6 -1.21 4.57 17.74
C ARG A 6 -2.55 4.81 17.09
N PHE A 7 -3.60 4.23 17.66
CA PHE A 7 -4.97 4.51 17.26
C PHE A 7 -5.70 5.24 18.39
N SER A 8 -6.30 6.38 18.05
CA SER A 8 -7.06 7.23 18.98
C SER A 8 -8.53 7.25 18.54
N PRO A 9 -9.40 6.39 19.11
CA PRO A 9 -10.83 6.38 18.82
C PRO A 9 -11.49 7.73 19.17
N LYS A 10 -12.47 8.14 18.38
CA LYS A 10 -13.29 9.31 18.69
C LYS A 10 -14.09 9.07 19.97
N GLY A 11 -13.80 9.83 21.02
CA GLY A 11 -14.46 9.69 22.33
C GLY A 11 -14.00 8.48 23.16
N GLY A 12 -12.90 7.83 22.79
CA GLY A 12 -12.32 6.70 23.53
C GLY A 12 -10.88 6.94 23.96
N SER A 13 -10.31 6.01 24.73
CA SER A 13 -8.90 6.02 25.10
C SER A 13 -8.03 5.54 23.93
N ALA A 14 -6.89 6.20 23.72
CA ALA A 14 -5.93 5.79 22.70
C ALA A 14 -5.30 4.43 23.04
N ALA A 15 -4.98 3.66 22.00
CA ALA A 15 -4.23 2.42 22.06
C ALA A 15 -2.89 2.61 21.33
N ASP A 16 -1.80 2.33 22.04
CA ASP A 16 -0.44 2.33 21.48
C ASP A 16 -0.03 0.90 21.11
N PHE A 17 0.61 0.75 19.96
CA PHE A 17 1.14 -0.50 19.41
C PHE A 17 2.64 -0.33 19.16
N THR A 18 3.47 -1.02 19.95
CA THR A 18 4.91 -0.72 20.02
C THR A 18 5.79 -1.70 19.26
N ASN A 19 5.32 -2.92 19.01
CA ASN A 19 6.07 -3.99 18.36
C ASN A 19 5.51 -4.26 16.95
N ILE A 20 5.58 -3.26 16.07
CA ILE A 20 5.06 -3.40 14.70
C ILE A 20 6.05 -4.23 13.86
N ALA A 21 5.65 -5.47 13.53
CA ALA A 21 6.38 -6.31 12.59
C ALA A 21 6.24 -5.84 11.14
N GLY A 22 5.14 -5.16 10.82
CA GLY A 22 4.92 -4.62 9.49
C GLY A 22 3.64 -3.80 9.40
N TYR A 23 3.55 -2.99 8.34
CA TYR A 23 2.30 -2.37 7.92
C TYR A 23 2.13 -2.49 6.40
N ARG A 24 0.90 -2.34 5.93
CA ARG A 24 0.60 -2.13 4.52
C ARG A 24 -0.47 -1.06 4.34
N ILE A 25 -0.22 -0.10 3.46
CA ILE A 25 -1.22 0.85 2.97
C ILE A 25 -1.62 0.34 1.59
N SER A 26 -2.90 0.02 1.36
CA SER A 26 -3.36 -0.52 0.08
C SER A 26 -4.57 0.26 -0.42
N THR A 27 -4.52 0.63 -1.69
CA THR A 27 -5.56 1.46 -2.29
C THR A 27 -5.92 0.97 -3.69
N PHE A 28 -7.19 1.12 -4.05
CA PHE A 28 -7.64 1.04 -5.42
C PHE A 28 -8.27 2.37 -5.82
N PHE A 29 -7.72 2.97 -6.86
CA PHE A 29 -8.20 4.20 -7.47
C PHE A 29 -8.91 3.88 -8.79
N HIS A 30 -10.15 4.34 -8.92
CA HIS A 30 -10.89 4.26 -10.18
C HIS A 30 -11.16 5.66 -10.74
N PRO A 31 -10.92 5.90 -12.03
CA PRO A 31 -10.93 7.25 -12.61
C PRO A 31 -12.30 7.96 -12.58
N SER A 32 -13.40 7.24 -12.36
CA SER A 32 -14.75 7.85 -12.31
C SER A 32 -15.21 8.23 -10.90
N ASN A 33 -14.65 7.64 -9.85
CA ASN A 33 -15.17 7.77 -8.48
C ASN A 33 -14.07 7.82 -7.40
N GLY A 34 -12.79 7.91 -7.79
CA GLY A 34 -11.68 8.01 -6.85
C GLY A 34 -11.46 6.72 -6.08
N PHE A 35 -11.16 6.82 -4.79
CA PHE A 35 -10.99 5.64 -3.93
C PHE A 35 -12.31 4.95 -3.59
N ASN A 36 -13.40 5.69 -3.32
CA ASN A 36 -14.73 5.16 -2.99
C ASN A 36 -14.72 3.94 -2.05
N ASP A 37 -14.33 4.16 -0.79
CA ASP A 37 -14.10 3.13 0.25
C ASP A 37 -12.86 2.23 0.05
N ASN A 38 -12.13 2.30 -1.07
CA ASN A 38 -11.01 1.40 -1.36
C ASN A 38 -9.65 1.94 -0.92
N PHE A 39 -9.57 2.41 0.32
CA PHE A 39 -8.31 2.83 0.96
C PHE A 39 -8.19 2.15 2.32
N PHE A 40 -7.26 1.20 2.40
CA PHE A 40 -7.05 0.33 3.55
C PHE A 40 -5.66 0.53 4.18
N ILE A 41 -5.60 0.40 5.50
CA ILE A 41 -4.33 0.31 6.23
C ILE A 41 -4.36 -0.94 7.10
N TYR A 42 -3.27 -1.69 7.04
CA TYR A 42 -3.08 -2.93 7.77
C TYR A 42 -1.90 -2.80 8.72
N ILE A 43 -2.05 -3.26 9.95
CA ILE A 43 -1.00 -3.27 10.96
C ILE A 43 -0.81 -4.70 11.47
N HIS A 44 0.44 -5.16 11.50
CA HIS A 44 0.83 -6.42 12.12
C HIS A 44 1.69 -6.15 13.35
N GLU A 45 1.11 -6.43 14.51
CA GLU A 45 1.74 -6.28 15.83
C GLU A 45 2.15 -7.64 16.37
N LEU A 46 3.39 -7.73 16.89
CA LEU A 46 3.88 -8.87 17.65
C LEU A 46 3.73 -8.60 19.14
N ILE A 47 3.03 -9.49 19.83
CA ILE A 47 2.84 -9.42 21.27
C ILE A 47 3.66 -10.57 21.87
N SER A 48 4.53 -10.24 22.84
CA SER A 48 5.32 -11.24 23.55
C SER A 48 4.40 -12.29 24.18
N ALA A 49 4.83 -13.55 24.18
CA ALA A 49 4.10 -14.64 24.84
C ALA A 49 3.84 -14.32 26.33
N GLU A 50 4.77 -13.64 26.99
CA GLU A 50 4.69 -13.23 28.39
C GLU A 50 3.74 -12.05 28.65
N ASN A 51 3.39 -11.28 27.60
CA ASN A 51 2.50 -10.13 27.75
C ASN A 51 1.05 -10.56 27.60
N ASP A 52 0.18 -10.06 28.48
CA ASP A 52 -1.26 -10.22 28.29
C ASP A 52 -1.70 -9.52 26.99
N LEU A 53 -2.65 -10.13 26.30
CA LEU A 53 -3.36 -9.45 25.24
C LEU A 53 -4.11 -8.28 25.87
N SER A 54 -3.64 -7.06 25.60
CA SER A 54 -4.39 -5.88 25.99
C SER A 54 -5.80 -6.00 25.41
N SER A 55 -6.82 -5.94 26.26
CA SER A 55 -8.18 -5.85 25.76
C SER A 55 -8.25 -4.51 25.03
N LEU A 56 -8.30 -4.54 23.69
CA LEU A 56 -8.88 -3.45 22.93
C LEU A 56 -10.35 -3.44 23.38
N ARG A 57 -10.64 -2.75 24.49
CA ARG A 57 -12.01 -2.42 24.90
C ARG A 57 -12.49 -1.38 23.90
N LEU A 58 -12.83 -1.89 22.74
CA LEU A 58 -13.61 -1.24 21.72
C LEU A 58 -14.97 -1.04 22.37
N SER A 59 -15.16 0.08 23.08
CA SER A 59 -16.45 0.46 23.64
C SER A 59 -17.44 0.44 22.49
N SER A 60 -18.24 -0.63 22.41
CA SER A 60 -18.98 -1.03 21.23
C SER A 60 -19.87 0.12 20.75
N PRO A 61 -19.60 0.76 19.59
CA PRO A 61 -20.66 1.49 18.94
C PRO A 61 -21.62 0.45 18.35
N VAL A 62 -22.92 0.74 18.46
CA VAL A 62 -24.07 -0.08 18.07
C VAL A 62 -24.05 -0.50 16.58
N THR A 63 -23.04 -0.08 15.81
CA THR A 63 -22.89 -0.26 14.36
C THR A 63 -21.56 -0.93 13.91
N GLY A 64 -20.77 -1.50 14.81
CA GLY A 64 -19.70 -2.44 14.43
C GLY A 64 -18.44 -1.84 13.77
N ARG A 65 -18.23 -0.52 13.80
CA ARG A 65 -17.01 0.16 13.32
C ARG A 65 -16.62 1.29 14.26
N ILE A 66 -15.32 1.48 14.51
CA ILE A 66 -14.81 2.52 15.41
C ILE A 66 -13.99 3.54 14.61
N GLU A 67 -14.51 4.77 14.52
CA GLU A 67 -13.85 5.90 13.88
C GLU A 67 -12.79 6.50 14.81
N GLY A 68 -11.65 6.91 14.26
CA GLY A 68 -10.61 7.61 15.01
C GLY A 68 -9.47 8.13 14.14
N THR A 69 -8.34 8.41 14.79
CA THR A 69 -7.09 8.77 14.12
C THR A 69 -6.05 7.68 14.32
N LEU A 70 -5.47 7.18 13.22
CA LEU A 70 -4.32 6.27 13.24
C LEU A 70 -3.05 7.06 12.91
N THR A 71 -2.01 6.88 13.70
CA THR A 71 -0.67 7.38 13.39
C THR A 71 0.32 6.22 13.28
N ILE A 72 1.20 6.25 12.28
CA ILE A 72 2.32 5.32 12.11
C ILE A 72 3.59 6.15 12.05
N SER A 73 4.57 5.84 12.90
CA SER A 73 5.84 6.55 12.92
C SER A 73 7.00 5.62 13.24
N ASP A 74 8.22 6.07 13.01
CA ASP A 74 9.44 5.40 13.47
C ASP A 74 10.29 6.31 14.35
N ASP A 75 11.21 5.69 15.10
CA ASP A 75 12.07 6.40 16.04
C ASP A 75 13.03 7.40 15.37
N ALA A 76 13.35 7.21 14.09
CA ALA A 76 14.20 8.13 13.34
C ALA A 76 13.40 9.32 12.76
N GLY A 77 12.07 9.27 12.82
CA GLY A 77 11.18 10.23 12.18
C GLY A 77 11.30 10.23 10.66
N GLU A 78 11.75 9.11 10.06
CA GLU A 78 11.73 8.87 8.63
C GLU A 78 10.30 8.63 8.15
N ARG A 79 9.47 7.97 8.95
CA ARG A 79 8.03 7.80 8.74
C ARG A 79 7.24 8.60 9.75
N ASP A 80 6.30 9.39 9.26
CA ASP A 80 5.32 10.12 10.05
C ASP A 80 4.00 10.20 9.26
N TYR A 81 3.19 9.16 9.42
CA TYR A 81 1.90 9.02 8.75
C TYR A 81 0.76 9.26 9.73
N THR A 82 -0.22 10.05 9.30
CA THR A 82 -1.43 10.32 10.08
C THR A 82 -2.65 10.11 9.20
N PHE A 83 -3.61 9.34 9.69
CA PHE A 83 -4.86 8.98 9.03
C PHE A 83 -6.04 9.44 9.90
N ASN A 84 -6.76 10.47 9.49
CA ASN A 84 -7.81 11.11 10.30
C ASN A 84 -9.20 10.66 9.87
N ASN A 85 -10.09 10.39 10.83
CA ASN A 85 -11.45 9.88 10.57
C ASN A 85 -11.45 8.54 9.84
N ILE A 86 -10.52 7.65 10.22
CA ILE A 86 -10.43 6.31 9.68
C ILE A 86 -11.15 5.31 10.60
N ASN A 87 -11.80 4.32 10.00
CA ASN A 87 -12.47 3.27 10.76
C ASN A 87 -11.55 2.09 11.00
N LEU A 88 -11.47 1.65 12.25
CA LEU A 88 -11.04 0.30 12.58
C LEU A 88 -12.19 -0.66 12.22
N LEU A 89 -11.93 -1.57 11.28
CA LEU A 89 -12.89 -2.56 10.80
C LEU A 89 -12.76 -3.89 11.51
N THR A 90 -11.54 -4.42 11.59
CA THR A 90 -11.29 -5.76 12.15
C THR A 90 -10.06 -5.75 13.04
N VAL A 91 -10.13 -6.57 14.08
CA VAL A 91 -9.00 -6.94 14.93
C VAL A 91 -8.99 -8.45 14.99
N GLN A 92 -7.98 -9.07 14.37
CA GLN A 92 -7.78 -10.51 14.41
C GLN A 92 -6.57 -10.80 15.29
N THR A 93 -6.69 -11.79 16.17
CA THR A 93 -5.59 -12.21 17.04
C THR A 93 -5.27 -13.67 16.77
N PHE A 94 -4.00 -13.97 16.59
CA PHE A 94 -3.49 -15.33 16.42
C PHE A 94 -2.52 -15.65 17.55
N LEU A 95 -2.53 -16.90 17.97
CA LEU A 95 -1.76 -17.38 19.11
C LEU A 95 -1.08 -18.68 18.73
N THR A 96 0.22 -18.75 18.95
CA THR A 96 1.01 -19.97 18.99
C THR A 96 1.58 -20.13 20.41
N HIS A 97 2.24 -21.25 20.70
CA HIS A 97 2.92 -21.44 21.98
C HIS A 97 4.10 -20.47 22.18
N GLU A 98 4.65 -19.92 21.09
CA GLU A 98 5.82 -19.03 21.09
C GLU A 98 5.47 -17.55 20.90
N GLN A 99 4.34 -17.24 20.27
CA GLN A 99 4.06 -15.88 19.83
C GLN A 99 2.57 -15.56 19.80
N LYS A 100 2.25 -14.31 20.16
CA LYS A 100 0.92 -13.73 19.98
C LYS A 100 1.03 -12.69 18.87
N THR A 101 0.13 -12.70 17.90
CA THR A 101 0.11 -11.68 16.84
C THR A 101 -1.27 -11.05 16.75
N ARG A 102 -1.29 -9.77 16.41
CA ARG A 102 -2.51 -9.02 16.19
C ARG A 102 -2.46 -8.35 14.83
N LEU A 103 -3.50 -8.56 14.04
CA LEU A 103 -3.72 -7.92 12.76
C LEU A 103 -4.89 -6.94 12.89
N LEU A 104 -4.65 -5.69 12.51
CA LEU A 104 -5.66 -4.64 12.50
C LEU A 104 -5.91 -4.18 11.08
N THR A 105 -7.17 -4.07 10.69
CA THR A 105 -7.58 -3.51 9.39
C THR A 105 -8.32 -2.20 9.61
N PHE A 106 -7.83 -1.16 8.97
CA PHE A 106 -8.45 0.16 8.92
C PHE A 106 -8.91 0.48 7.51
N GLN A 107 -9.98 1.27 7.37
CA GLN A 107 -10.53 1.67 6.09
C GLN A 107 -11.12 3.09 6.17
N TYR A 108 -10.91 3.88 5.12
CA TYR A 108 -11.66 5.13 4.93
C TYR A 108 -13.04 4.88 4.36
N ARG A 109 -14.01 5.70 4.80
CA ARG A 109 -15.30 5.79 4.13
C ARG A 109 -15.20 6.69 2.91
N ALA A 110 -16.04 6.44 1.90
CA ALA A 110 -16.15 7.22 0.69
C ALA A 110 -16.39 8.70 1.01
N GLU A 111 -17.26 9.00 1.98
CA GLU A 111 -17.49 10.38 2.44
C GLU A 111 -16.24 11.10 2.97
N ILE A 112 -15.26 10.37 3.52
CA ILE A 112 -14.02 10.95 4.02
C ILE A 112 -13.05 11.17 2.86
N THR A 113 -12.90 10.19 1.96
CA THR A 113 -12.04 10.34 0.78
C THR A 113 -12.54 11.46 -0.14
N ASN A 114 -13.85 11.62 -0.26
CA ASN A 114 -14.48 12.63 -1.12
C ASN A 114 -14.28 14.07 -0.65
N ASN A 115 -13.96 14.29 0.64
CA ASN A 115 -13.79 15.62 1.23
C ASN A 115 -12.33 16.12 1.21
N GLY A 116 -11.40 15.31 0.68
CA GLY A 116 -9.98 15.64 0.59
C GLY A 116 -9.21 15.56 1.92
N LYS A 117 -7.90 15.89 1.87
CA LYS A 117 -6.89 15.85 2.95
C LYS A 117 -7.25 15.07 4.23
N TYR A 118 -7.52 13.78 4.07
CA TYR A 118 -7.87 12.86 5.16
C TYR A 118 -6.63 12.19 5.77
N CYS A 119 -5.51 12.16 5.05
CA CYS A 119 -4.23 11.70 5.59
C CYS A 119 -3.06 12.63 5.26
N THR A 120 -1.98 12.44 6.00
CA THR A 120 -0.66 13.04 5.78
C THR A 120 0.35 11.92 5.71
N LEU A 121 1.10 11.82 4.61
CA LEU A 121 2.15 10.83 4.41
C LEU A 121 3.49 11.57 4.37
N LYS A 122 4.22 11.67 5.50
CA LYS A 122 5.57 12.21 5.49
C LYS A 122 6.57 11.07 5.53
N HIS A 123 7.34 10.94 4.46
CA HIS A 123 8.52 10.09 4.41
C HIS A 123 9.75 10.96 4.21
N LYS A 124 10.81 10.81 5.02
CA LYS A 124 12.03 11.64 4.93
C LYS A 124 13.22 10.92 4.30
N ALA A 125 13.11 9.65 3.95
CA ALA A 125 14.19 8.97 3.23
C ALA A 125 14.45 9.68 1.91
N GLY A 126 15.72 10.02 1.68
CA GLY A 126 16.16 10.68 0.45
C GLY A 126 16.03 9.77 -0.78
N PRO A 127 16.07 10.36 -1.98
CA PRO A 127 15.98 9.60 -3.23
C PRO A 127 17.15 8.62 -3.38
N GLN A 128 16.85 7.47 -3.96
CA GLN A 128 17.89 6.52 -4.39
C GLN A 128 18.36 6.93 -5.79
N ASP A 129 19.56 7.53 -5.84
CA ASP A 129 20.20 7.91 -7.09
C ASP A 129 20.42 6.66 -7.98
N PRO A 130 19.77 6.59 -9.17
CA PRO A 130 19.93 5.46 -10.08
C PRO A 130 21.38 5.15 -10.41
N ALA A 131 22.26 6.16 -10.47
CA ALA A 131 23.67 5.98 -10.77
C ALA A 131 24.43 5.20 -9.69
N LYS A 132 23.95 5.26 -8.44
CA LYS A 132 24.55 4.59 -7.27
C LYS A 132 24.05 3.15 -7.09
N VAL A 133 22.99 2.75 -7.79
CA VAL A 133 22.50 1.38 -7.74
C VAL A 133 23.47 0.47 -8.49
N THR A 134 23.99 -0.56 -7.82
CA THR A 134 25.00 -1.46 -8.39
C THR A 134 24.45 -2.33 -9.52
N SER A 135 23.14 -2.59 -9.54
CA SER A 135 22.50 -3.39 -10.57
C SER A 135 22.33 -2.60 -11.88
N LYS A 136 22.66 -3.24 -13.01
CA LYS A 136 22.40 -2.69 -14.35
C LYS A 136 20.91 -2.39 -14.56
N MET A 137 20.03 -3.15 -13.90
CA MET A 137 18.59 -2.92 -13.91
C MET A 137 18.22 -1.58 -13.26
N GLY A 138 18.72 -1.27 -12.05
CA GLY A 138 18.43 0.00 -11.39
C GLY A 138 18.99 1.22 -12.13
N LYS A 139 20.09 1.04 -12.87
CA LYS A 139 20.64 2.07 -13.76
C LYS A 139 19.83 2.27 -15.04
N SER A 140 19.28 1.20 -15.62
CA SER A 140 18.60 1.22 -16.93
C SER A 140 17.08 1.37 -16.86
N TYR A 141 16.47 1.02 -15.73
CA TYR A 141 15.02 1.08 -15.51
C TYR A 141 14.74 2.02 -14.35
N SER A 142 14.84 3.32 -14.65
CA SER A 142 14.39 4.38 -13.76
C SER A 142 12.95 4.78 -14.05
N TYR A 143 12.26 5.27 -13.03
CA TYR A 143 10.94 5.85 -13.14
C TYR A 143 10.91 7.29 -12.62
N ARG A 144 9.90 8.04 -13.04
CA ARG A 144 9.62 9.38 -12.54
C ARG A 144 8.14 9.70 -12.65
N ILE A 145 7.53 10.15 -11.56
CA ILE A 145 6.18 10.74 -11.53
C ILE A 145 6.32 12.27 -11.56
N GLY A 146 7.23 12.79 -10.74
CA GLY A 146 7.65 14.19 -10.66
C GLY A 146 9.11 14.28 -10.21
N GLY A 147 9.72 15.47 -10.26
CA GLY A 147 11.09 15.64 -9.74
C GLY A 147 12.18 14.88 -10.51
N ASN A 148 13.09 14.21 -9.79
CA ASN A 148 14.23 13.49 -10.35
C ASN A 148 13.92 12.00 -10.59
N PRO A 149 14.51 11.34 -11.61
CA PRO A 149 14.36 9.91 -11.83
C PRO A 149 14.95 9.06 -10.69
N GLU A 150 14.32 7.91 -10.43
CA GLU A 150 14.70 6.96 -9.39
C GLU A 150 14.74 5.52 -9.91
N ALA A 151 15.53 4.67 -9.27
CA ALA A 151 15.64 3.27 -9.67
C ALA A 151 14.38 2.48 -9.29
N LEU A 152 13.86 1.69 -10.23
CA LEU A 152 12.89 0.65 -9.92
C LEU A 152 13.58 -0.56 -9.28
N LEU A 153 12.89 -1.16 -8.31
CA LEU A 153 13.22 -2.50 -7.81
C LEU A 153 12.73 -3.57 -8.78
N PHE A 154 11.58 -3.34 -9.40
CA PHE A 154 11.02 -4.24 -10.40
C PHE A 154 10.09 -3.51 -11.37
N PHE A 155 9.97 -4.09 -12.56
CA PHE A 155 8.98 -3.74 -13.57
C PHE A 155 8.43 -5.04 -14.18
N GLY A 156 7.12 -5.13 -14.33
CA GLY A 156 6.45 -6.22 -15.02
C GLY A 156 5.33 -5.67 -15.88
N SER A 157 5.07 -6.29 -17.01
CA SER A 157 3.94 -5.94 -17.87
C SER A 157 3.23 -7.18 -18.38
N ARG A 158 1.94 -7.04 -18.66
CA ARG A 158 1.13 -8.04 -19.32
C ARG A 158 0.19 -7.35 -20.30
N LEU A 159 0.20 -7.84 -21.54
CA LEU A 159 -0.74 -7.42 -22.57
C LEU A 159 -1.73 -8.56 -22.82
N THR A 160 -3.01 -8.27 -22.70
CA THR A 160 -4.07 -9.22 -23.06
C THR A 160 -4.48 -9.00 -24.51
N ARG A 161 -4.85 -10.07 -25.22
CA ARG A 161 -5.32 -9.94 -26.60
C ARG A 161 -6.63 -9.16 -26.70
N GLU A 162 -7.43 -9.13 -25.63
CA GLU A 162 -8.84 -8.77 -25.74
C GLU A 162 -9.24 -7.42 -25.15
N SER A 163 -8.48 -6.78 -24.23
CA SER A 163 -9.04 -5.55 -23.61
C SER A 163 -8.13 -4.67 -22.76
N VAL A 164 -7.06 -5.20 -22.15
CA VAL A 164 -6.28 -4.46 -21.14
C VAL A 164 -4.77 -4.60 -21.25
N GLU A 165 -4.08 -3.53 -20.88
CA GLU A 165 -2.65 -3.49 -20.64
C GLU A 165 -2.39 -3.25 -19.16
N ILE A 166 -1.56 -4.12 -18.58
CA ILE A 166 -1.26 -4.08 -17.14
C ILE A 166 0.23 -3.84 -16.99
N PHE A 167 0.58 -2.79 -16.24
CA PHE A 167 1.96 -2.47 -15.87
C PHE A 167 2.07 -2.52 -14.36
N ARG A 168 3.12 -3.14 -13.85
CA ARG A 168 3.43 -3.11 -12.42
C ARG A 168 4.85 -2.65 -12.20
N MET A 169 4.98 -1.68 -11.30
CA MET A 169 6.25 -1.11 -10.87
C MET A 169 6.37 -1.29 -9.37
N GLY A 170 7.59 -1.46 -8.89
CA GLY A 170 7.88 -1.24 -7.47
C GLY A 170 9.19 -0.55 -7.25
N ALA A 171 9.23 0.26 -6.20
CA ALA A 171 10.34 1.11 -5.83
C ALA A 171 10.44 1.20 -4.30
N LEU A 172 11.61 1.58 -3.80
CA LEU A 172 11.75 1.94 -2.38
C LEU A 172 11.06 3.28 -2.15
N ARG A 173 10.23 3.34 -1.10
CA ARG A 173 9.57 4.58 -0.68
C ARG A 173 10.61 5.63 -0.30
N ASN A 174 10.42 6.83 -0.85
CA ASN A 174 11.23 8.01 -0.57
C ASN A 174 10.37 9.27 -0.70
N ASN A 175 10.93 10.44 -0.43
CA ASN A 175 10.20 11.71 -0.38
C ASN A 175 9.99 12.41 -1.73
N ASN A 176 10.50 11.86 -2.84
CA ASN A 176 10.50 12.51 -4.15
C ASN A 176 9.45 11.93 -5.10
N ASN A 177 9.43 10.61 -5.26
CA ASN A 177 8.40 9.91 -6.02
C ASN A 177 7.61 8.99 -5.09
N SER A 178 6.28 9.17 -5.07
CA SER A 178 5.35 8.28 -4.36
C SER A 178 4.13 8.02 -5.22
N PHE A 179 3.87 6.75 -5.49
CA PHE A 179 2.67 6.30 -6.17
C PHE A 179 1.43 6.57 -5.31
N LEU A 180 1.53 6.47 -3.97
CA LEU A 180 0.42 6.77 -3.06
C LEU A 180 0.05 8.26 -3.10
N GLU A 181 1.03 9.15 -2.99
CA GLU A 181 0.77 10.60 -3.08
C GLU A 181 0.23 10.98 -4.45
N MET A 182 0.71 10.32 -5.52
CA MET A 182 0.19 10.49 -6.87
C MET A 182 -1.31 10.14 -6.96
N VAL A 183 -1.74 8.96 -6.49
CA VAL A 183 -3.18 8.61 -6.53
C VAL A 183 -4.03 9.48 -5.62
N MET A 184 -3.51 9.90 -4.47
CA MET A 184 -4.20 10.85 -3.61
C MET A 184 -4.41 12.22 -4.29
N ALA A 185 -3.41 12.69 -5.05
CA ALA A 185 -3.55 13.90 -5.84
C ALA A 185 -4.57 13.74 -6.98
N MET A 186 -4.61 12.58 -7.65
CA MET A 186 -5.60 12.27 -8.69
C MET A 186 -7.03 12.20 -8.12
N ASP A 187 -7.21 11.58 -6.95
CA ASP A 187 -8.47 11.53 -6.19
C ASP A 187 -8.97 12.94 -5.85
N GLN A 188 -8.08 13.79 -5.33
CA GLN A 188 -8.39 15.19 -5.07
C GLN A 188 -8.76 15.96 -6.36
N GLN A 189 -8.17 15.64 -7.51
CA GLN A 189 -8.56 16.26 -8.79
C GLN A 189 -9.99 15.91 -9.18
N ILE A 190 -10.38 14.63 -9.12
CA ILE A 190 -11.75 14.19 -9.42
C ILE A 190 -12.76 14.95 -8.56
N HIS A 191 -12.55 14.99 -7.24
CA HIS A 191 -13.50 15.61 -6.31
C HIS A 191 -13.60 17.13 -6.46
N ASN A 192 -12.58 17.77 -7.03
CA ASN A 192 -12.61 19.19 -7.40
C ASN A 192 -13.19 19.44 -8.81
N GLY A 193 -13.76 18.42 -9.46
CA GLY A 193 -14.28 18.51 -10.82
C GLY A 193 -13.21 18.71 -11.89
N LYS A 194 -11.95 18.37 -11.58
CA LYS A 194 -10.82 18.49 -12.52
C LYS A 194 -10.63 17.19 -13.29
N VAL A 195 -10.14 17.34 -14.52
CA VAL A 195 -9.71 16.20 -15.35
C VAL A 195 -8.43 15.64 -14.77
N ILE A 196 -8.41 14.31 -14.58
CA ILE A 196 -7.20 13.59 -14.19
C ILE A 196 -6.18 13.73 -15.31
N SER A 197 -5.01 14.26 -14.97
CA SER A 197 -3.85 14.28 -15.88
C SER A 197 -2.60 14.04 -15.07
N GLN A 198 -2.07 12.82 -15.21
CA GLN A 198 -0.79 12.44 -14.64
C GLN A 198 0.03 11.71 -15.71
N THR A 199 1.35 11.78 -15.62
CA THR A 199 2.22 10.99 -16.49
C THR A 199 3.28 10.32 -15.64
N ILE A 200 3.52 9.04 -15.89
CA ILE A 200 4.65 8.32 -15.32
C ILE A 200 5.65 8.09 -16.43
N PHE A 201 6.92 8.35 -16.17
CA PHE A 201 7.99 8.06 -17.11
C PHE A 201 8.72 6.81 -16.65
N VAL A 202 8.98 5.85 -17.55
CA VAL A 202 9.82 4.66 -17.26
C VAL A 202 10.75 4.40 -18.42
N LYS A 203 12.07 4.41 -18.22
CA LYS A 203 13.06 4.15 -19.30
C LYS A 203 12.77 4.98 -20.58
N GLY A 204 12.43 6.27 -20.42
CA GLY A 204 12.10 7.15 -21.55
C GLY A 204 10.72 6.93 -22.19
N LEU A 205 9.94 5.94 -21.73
CA LEU A 205 8.52 5.80 -22.06
C LEU A 205 7.70 6.78 -21.24
N SER A 206 6.57 7.21 -21.80
CA SER A 206 5.58 8.05 -21.14
C SER A 206 4.26 7.27 -21.03
N PHE A 207 3.77 7.12 -19.80
CA PHE A 207 2.48 6.52 -19.49
C PHE A 207 1.53 7.63 -19.06
N PRO A 208 0.80 8.28 -19.99
CA PRO A 208 -0.23 9.22 -19.63
C PRO A 208 -1.37 8.48 -18.93
N LEU A 209 -1.82 8.99 -17.79
CA LEU A 209 -2.93 8.48 -17.01
C LEU A 209 -4.03 9.55 -17.02
N ASN A 210 -5.17 9.21 -17.60
CA ASN A 210 -6.34 10.09 -17.67
C ASN A 210 -7.64 9.28 -17.55
N THR A 211 -8.77 9.98 -17.51
CA THR A 211 -10.10 9.35 -17.38
C THR A 211 -10.50 8.48 -18.58
N VAL A 212 -9.87 8.69 -19.74
CA VAL A 212 -10.18 7.96 -20.97
C VAL A 212 -9.50 6.59 -20.95
N ASN A 213 -8.18 6.57 -20.71
CA ASN A 213 -7.36 5.38 -20.88
C ASN A 213 -7.17 4.54 -19.60
N LEU A 214 -7.29 5.13 -18.42
CA LEU A 214 -7.17 4.41 -17.16
C LEU A 214 -8.43 3.57 -16.92
N GLN A 215 -8.25 2.30 -16.53
CA GLN A 215 -9.33 1.49 -15.93
C GLN A 215 -9.24 1.46 -14.41
N GLY A 216 -8.01 1.44 -13.88
CA GLY A 216 -7.79 1.47 -12.44
C GLY A 216 -6.32 1.48 -12.06
N LEU A 217 -6.04 1.93 -10.85
CA LEU A 217 -4.73 1.89 -10.23
C LEU A 217 -4.81 1.15 -8.89
N LEU A 218 -4.01 0.11 -8.71
CA LEU A 218 -3.78 -0.48 -7.40
C LEU A 218 -2.44 0.03 -6.87
N VAL A 219 -2.42 0.61 -5.68
CA VAL A 219 -1.18 1.10 -5.06
C VAL A 219 -1.06 0.53 -3.67
N ASP A 220 0.10 -0.06 -3.40
CA ASP A 220 0.47 -0.64 -2.12
C ASP A 220 1.77 -0.01 -1.61
N GLU A 221 1.84 0.39 -0.35
CA GLU A 221 3.10 0.56 0.37
C GLU A 221 3.20 -0.54 1.43
N SER A 222 4.28 -1.33 1.40
CA SER A 222 4.50 -2.45 2.31
C SER A 222 5.80 -2.30 3.10
N TYR A 223 5.76 -2.65 4.38
CA TYR A 223 6.92 -2.65 5.28
C TYR A 223 6.98 -3.93 6.11
N GLY A 224 8.20 -4.40 6.38
CA GLY A 224 8.46 -5.52 7.29
C GLY A 224 7.75 -6.79 6.87
N SER A 225 6.98 -7.41 7.77
CA SER A 225 6.27 -8.66 7.50
C SER A 225 5.28 -8.60 6.34
N PHE A 226 4.80 -7.41 5.95
CA PHE A 226 3.88 -7.29 4.81
C PHE A 226 4.57 -7.40 3.45
N LEU A 227 5.90 -7.36 3.40
CA LEU A 227 6.66 -7.56 2.16
C LEU A 227 6.52 -8.99 1.62
N SER A 228 6.19 -9.97 2.48
CA SER A 228 5.92 -11.36 2.07
C SER A 228 4.46 -11.61 1.70
N PHE A 229 3.56 -10.63 1.87
CA PHE A 229 2.17 -10.76 1.45
C PHE A 229 2.06 -10.46 -0.05
N ASN A 230 1.73 -11.48 -0.82
CA ASN A 230 1.65 -11.37 -2.27
C ASN A 230 0.62 -10.32 -2.71
N VAL A 231 1.03 -9.44 -3.61
CA VAL A 231 0.10 -8.69 -4.47
C VAL A 231 -0.49 -9.64 -5.52
N SER A 232 -1.74 -9.43 -5.91
CA SER A 232 -2.43 -10.25 -6.93
C SER A 232 -1.56 -10.40 -8.18
N SER A 233 -1.46 -11.59 -8.76
CA SER A 233 -0.63 -11.79 -9.95
C SER A 233 -1.14 -10.98 -11.15
N LEU A 234 -0.28 -10.69 -12.13
CA LEU A 234 -0.71 -10.01 -13.37
C LEU A 234 -1.76 -10.86 -14.13
N ASP A 235 -1.70 -12.18 -14.00
CA ASP A 235 -2.69 -13.11 -14.57
C ASP A 235 -4.05 -12.96 -13.87
N THR A 236 -4.04 -12.93 -12.53
CA THR A 236 -5.25 -12.69 -11.73
C THR A 236 -5.91 -11.39 -12.15
N ILE A 237 -5.15 -10.29 -12.21
CA ILE A 237 -5.68 -8.98 -12.62
C ILE A 237 -6.27 -9.03 -14.03
N ALA A 238 -5.56 -9.66 -14.97
CA ALA A 238 -6.03 -9.80 -16.36
C ALA A 238 -7.34 -10.59 -16.49
N MET A 239 -7.65 -11.46 -15.53
CA MET A 239 -8.87 -12.27 -15.50
C MET A 239 -9.97 -11.66 -14.62
N THR A 240 -9.67 -10.63 -13.84
CA THR A 240 -10.65 -9.93 -12.98
C THR A 240 -11.45 -8.92 -13.80
N ASN A 241 -12.76 -8.85 -13.57
CA ASN A 241 -13.59 -7.80 -14.17
C ASN A 241 -13.19 -6.44 -13.58
N ALA A 242 -13.19 -5.38 -14.38
CA ALA A 242 -12.86 -4.04 -13.91
C ALA A 242 -13.73 -3.57 -12.73
N ALA A 243 -14.99 -4.02 -12.65
CA ALA A 243 -15.87 -3.75 -11.51
C ALA A 243 -15.37 -4.34 -10.18
N ASP A 244 -14.55 -5.39 -10.24
CA ASP A 244 -14.08 -6.17 -9.09
C ASP A 244 -12.62 -5.86 -8.71
N TYR A 245 -11.93 -4.96 -9.42
CA TYR A 245 -10.53 -4.61 -9.09
C TYR A 245 -10.35 -4.09 -7.66
N ALA A 246 -11.39 -3.47 -7.09
CA ALA A 246 -11.42 -3.04 -5.69
C ALA A 246 -11.14 -4.19 -4.71
N GLU A 247 -11.61 -5.41 -5.02
CA GLU A 247 -11.38 -6.58 -4.17
C GLU A 247 -9.91 -7.00 -4.16
N LEU A 248 -9.15 -6.67 -5.21
CA LEU A 248 -7.72 -7.00 -5.31
C LEU A 248 -6.84 -6.11 -4.42
N ALA A 249 -7.34 -4.97 -3.94
CA ALA A 249 -6.66 -4.12 -2.95
C ALA A 249 -6.91 -4.60 -1.50
N LYS A 250 -7.85 -5.53 -1.30
CA LYS A 250 -8.10 -6.08 0.03
C LYS A 250 -7.11 -7.21 0.32
N ILE A 251 -6.49 -7.17 1.49
CA ILE A 251 -5.74 -8.31 1.99
C ILE A 251 -6.73 -9.19 2.73
N ASN A 252 -6.98 -10.37 2.19
CA ASN A 252 -7.74 -11.38 2.92
C ASN A 252 -6.79 -12.09 3.88
N PHE A 253 -6.83 -11.70 5.15
CA PHE A 253 -6.26 -12.48 6.24
C PHE A 253 -7.18 -13.66 6.54
N SER A 254 -7.32 -14.57 5.58
CA SER A 254 -7.88 -15.89 5.89
C SER A 254 -6.97 -16.55 6.92
N THR A 255 -7.57 -17.37 7.79
CA THR A 255 -6.85 -18.17 8.79
C THR A 255 -5.60 -18.78 8.17
N PHE A 256 -4.45 -18.55 8.79
CA PHE A 256 -3.21 -19.22 8.39
C PHE A 256 -3.50 -20.71 8.20
N THR A 257 -2.92 -21.32 7.18
CA THR A 257 -3.00 -22.79 7.07
C THR A 257 -2.25 -23.41 8.26
N PRO A 258 -2.53 -24.66 8.65
CA PRO A 258 -1.74 -25.37 9.66
C PRO A 258 -0.22 -25.29 9.39
N ASP A 259 0.21 -25.35 8.13
CA ASP A 259 1.63 -25.20 7.74
C ASP A 259 2.16 -23.78 7.96
N GLN A 260 1.34 -22.75 7.73
CA GLN A 260 1.70 -21.37 8.04
C GLN A 260 1.77 -21.15 9.55
N TYR A 261 0.82 -21.72 10.32
CA TYR A 261 0.91 -21.73 11.78
C TYR A 261 2.18 -22.43 12.26
N LEU A 262 2.56 -23.56 11.64
CA LEU A 262 3.77 -24.30 11.97
C LEU A 262 5.04 -23.50 11.61
N ALA A 263 5.09 -22.85 10.45
CA ALA A 263 6.19 -21.97 10.06
C ALA A 263 6.36 -20.77 11.02
N HIS A 264 5.23 -20.21 11.49
CA HIS A 264 5.20 -19.17 12.52
C HIS A 264 5.54 -19.68 13.93
N ALA A 265 5.28 -20.96 14.22
CA ALA A 265 5.54 -21.59 15.52
C ALA A 265 6.90 -22.30 15.63
N GLN A 266 7.59 -22.51 14.51
CA GLN A 266 8.88 -23.22 14.43
C GLN A 266 10.04 -22.33 13.98
N THR A 267 9.84 -21.02 13.84
CA THR A 267 10.95 -20.10 13.59
C THR A 267 11.46 -19.53 14.92
N PRO A 268 12.38 -20.21 15.63
CA PRO A 268 13.16 -19.54 16.66
C PRO A 268 13.85 -18.39 15.95
N HIS A 269 13.57 -17.18 16.41
CA HIS A 269 13.97 -15.93 15.80
C HIS A 269 15.49 -15.69 15.91
N GLY A 270 16.28 -16.52 15.23
CA GLY A 270 17.24 -15.97 14.27
C GLY A 270 16.42 -15.33 13.16
N ILE A 271 15.77 -14.20 13.45
CA ILE A 271 15.22 -13.31 12.44
C ILE A 271 16.40 -13.08 11.52
N ARG A 272 16.41 -13.69 10.34
CA ARG A 272 17.10 -13.08 9.21
C ARG A 272 16.43 -11.73 9.13
N ARG A 273 17.07 -10.74 9.75
CA ARG A 273 16.89 -9.34 9.48
C ARG A 273 17.12 -9.26 7.98
N MET A 274 16.09 -9.45 7.18
CA MET A 274 15.90 -8.53 6.09
C MET A 274 15.67 -7.21 6.81
N ASN A 275 16.78 -6.54 7.13
CA ASN A 275 16.84 -5.10 7.30
C ASN A 275 16.35 -4.53 5.98
N GLN A 276 15.04 -4.53 5.76
CA GLN A 276 14.42 -3.58 4.86
C GLN A 276 13.87 -2.52 5.79
N ASP A 277 14.79 -1.69 6.32
CA ASP A 277 14.47 -0.45 7.02
C ASP A 277 13.69 0.54 6.13
N SER A 278 13.42 0.17 4.88
CA SER A 278 12.70 0.92 3.85
C SER A 278 11.37 0.22 3.54
N SER A 279 10.32 1.00 3.33
CA SER A 279 9.09 0.47 2.74
C SER A 279 9.24 0.36 1.22
N VAL A 280 8.51 -0.57 0.63
CA VAL A 280 8.41 -0.75 -0.83
C VAL A 280 7.03 -0.26 -1.25
N GLU A 281 6.99 0.69 -2.18
CA GLU A 281 5.76 1.02 -2.89
C GLU A 281 5.66 0.19 -4.17
N THR A 282 4.46 -0.27 -4.48
CA THR A 282 4.09 -0.99 -5.69
C THR A 282 2.89 -0.33 -6.32
N ALA A 283 2.94 -0.04 -7.61
CA ALA A 283 1.81 0.44 -8.38
C ALA A 283 1.50 -0.55 -9.51
N THR A 284 0.24 -1.00 -9.59
CA THR A 284 -0.31 -1.74 -10.72
C THR A 284 -1.27 -0.83 -11.47
N ILE A 285 -0.93 -0.54 -12.72
CA ILE A 285 -1.68 0.32 -13.64
C ILE A 285 -2.41 -0.58 -14.61
N VAL A 286 -3.73 -0.41 -14.70
CA VAL A 286 -4.57 -1.12 -15.68
C VAL A 286 -5.12 -0.11 -16.66
N LEU A 287 -4.75 -0.25 -17.93
CA LEU A 287 -5.13 0.63 -19.02
C LEU A 287 -6.08 -0.10 -19.97
N LYS A 288 -7.02 0.65 -20.55
CA LYS A 288 -7.82 0.20 -21.70
C LYS A 288 -6.89 0.01 -22.89
N LYS A 289 -7.10 -1.06 -23.65
CA LYS A 289 -6.43 -1.27 -24.92
C LYS A 289 -6.99 -0.27 -25.95
N ASP A 290 -6.07 0.46 -26.59
CA ASP A 290 -6.25 1.42 -27.70
C ASP A 290 -6.76 2.83 -27.36
N GLU A 291 -5.82 3.74 -27.08
CA GLU A 291 -5.45 4.90 -27.92
C GLU A 291 -4.04 5.40 -27.47
N GLU A 292 -3.04 5.24 -28.36
CA GLU A 292 -1.67 5.79 -28.30
C GLU A 292 -0.85 5.64 -26.99
N LEU A 293 -0.43 4.42 -26.66
CA LEU A 293 0.90 4.27 -26.03
C LEU A 293 1.93 4.16 -27.15
N ASP A 294 2.86 5.11 -27.25
CA ASP A 294 4.03 4.95 -28.11
C ASP A 294 4.88 3.79 -27.56
N LYS A 295 4.66 2.61 -28.15
CA LYS A 295 5.29 1.33 -27.77
C LYS A 295 6.62 1.11 -28.46
N SER A 296 7.10 2.04 -29.28
CA SER A 296 8.34 1.92 -30.06
C SER A 296 9.56 1.51 -29.20
N PRO A 297 9.67 1.90 -27.91
CA PRO A 297 10.81 1.49 -27.06
C PRO A 297 10.65 0.16 -26.29
N LEU A 298 9.48 -0.49 -26.30
CA LEU A 298 9.22 -1.73 -25.51
C LEU A 298 9.59 -3.03 -26.25
N LEU A 299 9.88 -2.95 -27.55
CA LEU A 299 10.15 -4.11 -28.43
C LEU A 299 11.65 -4.37 -28.67
N VAL A 300 12.54 -3.80 -27.84
CA VAL A 300 14.01 -3.98 -27.92
C VAL A 300 14.58 -4.56 -26.64
#